data_AF-A0A1H1THJ8-F1
#
_entry.id   AF-A0A1H1THJ8-F1
#
_cell.length_a   1.000
_cell.length_b   1.000
_cell.length_c   1.000
_cell.angle_alpha   90.00
_cell.angle_beta   90.00
_cell.angle_gamma   90.00
#
_symmetry.space_group_name_H-M   'P 1'
#
loop_
_entity.id
_entity.type
_entity.pdbx_description
1 polymer ?
#
loop_
_entity_poly.entity_id
_entity_poly.type
_entity_poly.pdbx_seq_one_letter_code
_entity_poly.pdbx_strand_id
1 'polypeptide(L)'
;MTASAITLAPSDVADLERSPPTAPSGLAGLVQPHALRLGVIRPTLTYLGVESDDAERLLLGTLLCLGGLPQARQPRQGLGPYAISEALHTRLWDEHLAHHPDKASLLRGLASQRCFLRDPHAELGFNLAYATAMAWLVYETQGVRLGTGASIGTLARIWQLAYPHRSGRASDFVKAWMQAHPMGDVISA
;
A
#
# COMPACT_ATOMS: atom_id res chain seq x y z
N MET A 1 0.89 -55.79 34.56
CA MET A 1 0.12 -54.96 33.62
C MET A 1 -0.93 -54.21 34.42
N THR A 2 -0.75 -52.92 34.65
CA THR A 2 -1.71 -52.05 35.34
C THR A 2 -1.95 -50.85 34.44
N ALA A 3 -3.12 -50.83 33.80
CA ALA A 3 -3.59 -49.72 32.99
C ALA A 3 -4.30 -48.71 33.90
N SER A 4 -3.74 -47.51 34.04
CA SER A 4 -4.43 -46.39 34.68
C SER A 4 -5.17 -45.61 33.59
N ALA A 5 -6.49 -45.64 33.65
CA ALA A 5 -7.36 -44.77 32.87
C ALA A 5 -7.44 -43.41 33.58
N ILE A 6 -7.08 -42.34 32.86
CA ILE A 6 -7.31 -40.95 33.29
C ILE A 6 -8.69 -40.54 32.76
N THR A 7 -9.63 -40.29 33.68
CA THR A 7 -10.95 -39.70 33.38
C THR A 7 -10.83 -38.18 33.51
N LEU A 8 -11.08 -37.45 32.42
CA LEU A 8 -11.19 -35.99 32.42
C LEU A 8 -12.62 -35.58 32.83
N ALA A 9 -12.76 -34.62 33.74
CA ALA A 9 -14.04 -34.06 34.18
C ALA A 9 -14.61 -33.04 33.16
N PRO A 10 -15.94 -32.77 33.14
CA PRO A 10 -16.62 -32.07 32.04
C PRO A 10 -16.60 -30.52 32.12
N SER A 11 -15.67 -29.90 32.86
CA SER A 11 -15.71 -28.45 33.09
C SER A 11 -14.89 -27.58 32.13
N ASP A 12 -14.13 -28.16 31.19
CA ASP A 12 -13.19 -27.39 30.35
C ASP A 12 -13.78 -26.90 29.00
N VAL A 13 -15.07 -27.08 28.75
CA VAL A 13 -15.69 -26.74 27.44
C VAL A 13 -16.33 -25.34 27.41
N ALA A 14 -16.48 -24.67 28.56
CA ALA A 14 -17.16 -23.38 28.64
C ALA A 14 -16.25 -22.14 28.50
N ASP A 15 -14.93 -22.30 28.67
CA ASP A 15 -13.97 -21.17 28.62
C ASP A 15 -13.34 -20.93 27.23
N LEU A 16 -13.77 -21.66 26.20
CA LEU A 16 -13.24 -21.53 24.83
C LEU A 16 -14.04 -20.58 23.93
N GLU A 17 -15.18 -20.03 24.37
CA GLU A 17 -16.08 -19.26 23.49
C GLU A 17 -16.05 -17.73 23.62
N ARG A 18 -15.18 -17.12 24.43
CA ARG A 18 -15.06 -15.64 24.43
C ARG A 18 -13.62 -15.15 24.57
N SER A 19 -12.80 -15.41 23.55
CA SER A 19 -11.74 -14.44 23.26
C SER A 19 -12.34 -13.26 22.51
N PRO A 20 -12.27 -12.01 23.02
CA PRO A 20 -12.57 -10.85 22.20
C PRO A 20 -11.59 -10.82 21.01
N PRO A 21 -11.95 -10.19 19.88
CA PRO A 21 -10.99 -10.00 18.80
C PRO A 21 -9.77 -9.29 19.39
N THR A 22 -8.62 -9.96 19.35
CA THR A 22 -7.35 -9.36 19.71
C THR A 22 -7.13 -8.19 18.76
N ALA A 23 -7.33 -6.98 19.27
CA ALA A 23 -6.90 -5.76 18.60
C ALA A 23 -5.41 -5.95 18.23
N PRO A 24 -4.95 -5.44 17.08
CA PRO A 24 -3.57 -5.59 16.66
C PRO A 24 -2.64 -4.88 17.66
N SER A 25 -2.11 -5.65 18.61
CA SER A 25 -1.14 -5.19 19.59
C SER A 25 0.22 -5.02 18.91
N GLY A 26 0.46 -3.83 18.37
CA GLY A 26 1.74 -3.43 17.77
C GLY A 26 1.64 -2.13 16.97
N LEU A 27 2.78 -1.59 16.50
CA LEU A 27 2.84 -0.41 15.63
C LEU A 27 1.92 -0.52 14.38
N ALA A 28 1.54 -1.74 14.00
CA ALA A 28 0.57 -2.05 12.95
C ALA A 28 -0.85 -1.50 13.20
N GLY A 29 -1.23 -1.24 14.46
CA GLY A 29 -2.49 -0.57 14.81
C GLY A 29 -2.43 0.97 14.78
N LEU A 30 -1.24 1.56 14.67
CA LEU A 30 -1.06 3.02 14.79
C LEU A 30 -1.41 3.80 13.53
N VAL A 31 -1.43 3.14 12.38
CA VAL A 31 -1.65 3.81 11.10
C VAL A 31 -2.88 3.21 10.44
N GLN A 32 -4.01 3.86 10.68
CA GLN A 32 -5.29 3.48 10.11
C GLN A 32 -5.26 3.72 8.59
N PRO A 33 -5.70 2.76 7.75
CA PRO A 33 -5.73 2.93 6.29
C PRO A 33 -6.44 4.22 5.85
N HIS A 34 -7.53 4.56 6.53
CA HIS A 34 -8.26 5.82 6.34
C HIS A 34 -7.40 7.06 6.65
N ALA A 35 -6.61 7.04 7.73
CA ALA A 35 -5.73 8.14 8.11
C ALA A 35 -4.59 8.33 7.09
N LEU A 36 -4.01 7.26 6.55
CA LEU A 36 -3.04 7.37 5.45
C LEU A 36 -3.64 7.99 4.21
N ARG A 37 -4.86 7.55 3.88
CA ARG A 37 -5.56 8.03 2.71
C ARG A 37 -5.83 9.53 2.79
N LEU A 38 -6.38 10.01 3.91
CA LEU A 38 -6.70 11.43 4.08
C LEU A 38 -5.49 12.31 4.44
N GLY A 39 -4.52 11.79 5.19
CA GLY A 39 -3.39 12.55 5.70
C GLY A 39 -2.19 12.62 4.75
N VAL A 40 -2.05 11.66 3.84
CA VAL A 40 -0.89 11.59 2.93
C VAL A 40 -1.30 11.42 1.48
N ILE A 41 -2.11 10.40 1.16
CA ILE A 41 -2.39 10.06 -0.25
C ILE A 41 -3.20 11.15 -0.94
N ARG A 42 -4.35 11.54 -0.38
CA ARG A 42 -5.20 12.60 -0.93
C ARG A 42 -4.45 13.93 -1.06
N PRO A 43 -3.80 14.48 -0.01
CA PRO A 43 -3.07 15.73 -0.15
C PRO A 43 -1.96 15.68 -1.20
N THR A 44 -1.25 14.54 -1.31
CA THR A 44 -0.22 14.35 -2.33
C THR A 44 -0.83 14.35 -3.73
N LEU A 45 -1.91 13.62 -3.97
CA LEU A 45 -2.59 13.61 -5.26
C LEU A 45 -3.17 14.98 -5.62
N THR A 46 -3.79 15.68 -4.66
CA THR A 46 -4.27 17.06 -4.84
C THR A 46 -3.12 17.99 -5.21
N TYR A 47 -1.96 17.87 -4.57
CA TYR A 47 -0.77 18.65 -4.92
C TYR A 47 -0.29 18.39 -6.37
N LEU A 48 -0.46 17.16 -6.87
CA LEU A 48 -0.17 16.79 -8.26
C LEU A 48 -1.29 17.16 -9.25
N GLY A 49 -2.37 17.79 -8.79
CA GLY A 49 -3.54 18.14 -9.61
C GLY A 49 -4.44 16.94 -9.96
N VAL A 50 -4.38 15.86 -9.17
CA VAL A 50 -5.18 14.64 -9.37
C VAL A 50 -6.31 14.58 -8.35
N GLU A 51 -7.54 14.81 -8.81
CA GLU A 51 -8.75 14.71 -7.99
C GLU A 51 -9.52 13.44 -8.37
N SER A 52 -9.14 12.30 -7.78
CA SER A 52 -9.75 11.00 -8.09
C SER A 52 -9.80 10.08 -6.88
N ASP A 53 -11.02 9.75 -6.43
CA ASP A 53 -11.28 8.75 -5.39
C ASP A 53 -10.65 7.39 -5.74
N ASP A 54 -10.74 7.00 -7.01
CA ASP A 54 -10.17 5.75 -7.52
C ASP A 54 -8.64 5.75 -7.47
N ALA A 55 -7.99 6.90 -7.73
CA ALA A 55 -6.53 7.03 -7.60
C ALA A 55 -6.08 6.88 -6.15
N GLU A 56 -6.80 7.51 -5.22
CA GLU A 56 -6.53 7.37 -3.78
C GLU A 56 -6.66 5.92 -3.34
N ARG A 57 -7.74 5.23 -3.77
CA ARG A 57 -8.00 3.83 -3.42
C ARG A 57 -6.99 2.89 -4.07
N LEU A 58 -6.58 3.17 -5.31
CA LEU A 58 -5.53 2.40 -5.98
C LEU A 58 -4.20 2.49 -5.24
N LEU A 59 -3.76 3.69 -4.85
CA LEU A 59 -2.51 3.89 -4.11
C LEU A 59 -2.57 3.28 -2.72
N LEU A 60 -3.69 3.46 -1.99
CA LEU A 60 -3.87 2.85 -0.68
C LEU A 60 -3.80 1.32 -0.79
N GLY A 61 -4.54 0.73 -1.73
CA GLY A 61 -4.51 -0.71 -1.95
C GLY A 61 -3.16 -1.22 -2.42
N THR A 62 -2.39 -0.42 -3.17
CA THR A 62 -1.00 -0.75 -3.56
C THR A 62 -0.12 -0.88 -2.32
N LEU A 63 -0.18 0.09 -1.42
CA LEU A 63 0.58 0.11 -0.17
C LEU A 63 0.19 -1.07 0.73
N LEU A 64 -1.11 -1.31 0.91
CA LEU A 64 -1.62 -2.45 1.69
C LEU A 64 -1.17 -3.80 1.09
N CYS A 65 -1.30 -3.95 -0.23
CA CYS A 65 -0.93 -5.17 -0.92
C CYS A 65 0.58 -5.46 -0.79
N LEU A 66 1.43 -4.46 -1.01
CA LEU A 66 2.87 -4.63 -0.89
C LEU A 66 3.30 -4.93 0.54
N GLY A 67 2.71 -4.25 1.53
CA GLY A 67 2.95 -4.54 2.95
C GLY A 67 2.53 -5.95 3.38
N GLY A 68 1.49 -6.50 2.76
CA GLY A 68 1.01 -7.87 3.03
C GLY A 68 1.65 -8.97 2.16
N LEU A 69 2.35 -8.60 1.08
CA LEU A 69 3.00 -9.56 0.20
C LEU A 69 4.28 -10.13 0.84
N PRO A 70 4.53 -11.45 0.74
CA PRO A 70 5.82 -12.01 1.13
C PRO A 70 6.95 -11.32 0.38
N GLN A 71 8.10 -11.07 1.03
CA GLN A 71 9.25 -10.40 0.43
C GLN A 71 9.71 -11.06 -0.89
N ALA A 72 9.55 -12.39 -0.99
CA ALA A 72 9.82 -13.17 -2.20
C ALA A 72 8.95 -12.77 -3.42
N ARG A 73 7.81 -12.11 -3.20
CA ARG A 73 6.87 -11.63 -4.22
C ARG A 73 6.85 -10.12 -4.44
N GLN A 74 7.53 -9.34 -3.59
CA GLN A 74 7.71 -7.89 -3.82
C GLN A 74 8.70 -7.63 -4.97
N PRO A 75 8.84 -6.40 -5.48
CA PRO A 75 9.96 -6.02 -6.35
C PRO A 75 11.34 -6.37 -5.76
N ARG A 76 12.35 -6.61 -6.61
CA ARG A 76 13.74 -6.81 -6.13
C ARG A 76 14.29 -5.46 -5.72
N GLN A 77 14.94 -5.40 -4.55
CA GLN A 77 15.56 -4.17 -4.03
C GLN A 77 14.56 -3.00 -3.98
N GLY A 78 13.29 -3.28 -3.67
CA GLY A 78 12.28 -2.26 -3.50
C GLY A 78 12.53 -1.45 -2.23
N LEU A 79 12.49 -0.13 -2.34
CA LEU A 79 12.67 0.79 -1.23
C LEU A 79 11.32 1.26 -0.69
N GLY A 80 11.22 1.34 0.63
CA GLY A 80 10.07 1.89 1.33
C GLY A 80 8.75 1.15 1.11
N PRO A 81 7.62 1.76 1.51
CA PRO A 81 6.31 1.09 1.55
C PRO A 81 5.73 0.79 0.16
N TYR A 82 6.17 1.52 -0.87
CA TYR A 82 5.76 1.31 -2.26
C TYR A 82 6.71 0.38 -3.04
N ALA A 83 7.77 -0.13 -2.38
CA ALA A 83 8.74 -1.07 -2.93
C ALA A 83 9.30 -0.66 -4.33
N ILE A 84 9.53 0.63 -4.54
CA ILE A 84 10.09 1.16 -5.79
C ILE A 84 11.60 0.93 -5.77
N SER A 85 12.15 0.26 -6.78
CA SER A 85 13.60 0.02 -6.86
C SER A 85 14.36 1.26 -7.35
N GLU A 86 15.64 1.36 -7.01
CA GLU A 86 16.51 2.43 -7.49
C GLU A 86 16.51 2.52 -9.01
N ALA A 87 16.61 1.38 -9.71
CA ALA A 87 16.57 1.32 -11.16
C ALA A 87 15.24 1.82 -11.76
N LEU A 88 14.11 1.61 -11.09
CA LEU A 88 12.84 2.19 -11.53
C LEU A 88 12.80 3.69 -11.23
N HIS A 89 13.26 4.10 -10.05
CA HIS A 89 13.34 5.51 -9.67
C HIS A 89 14.15 6.33 -10.66
N THR A 90 15.36 5.87 -11.02
CA THR A 90 16.23 6.50 -12.01
C THR A 90 15.54 6.60 -13.37
N ARG A 91 14.94 5.50 -13.87
CA ARG A 91 14.22 5.53 -15.15
C ARG A 91 13.05 6.50 -15.16
N LEU A 92 12.28 6.58 -14.08
CA LEU A 92 11.19 7.56 -13.98
C LEU A 92 11.72 9.00 -14.07
N TRP A 93 12.87 9.30 -13.46
CA TRP A 93 13.51 10.60 -13.58
C TRP A 93 14.06 10.86 -14.97
N ASP A 94 14.88 9.95 -15.48
CA ASP A 94 15.66 10.16 -16.70
C ASP A 94 14.82 10.02 -17.97
N GLU A 95 13.87 9.08 -17.99
CA GLU A 95 13.07 8.78 -19.20
C GLU A 95 11.73 9.52 -19.20
N HIS A 96 11.13 9.78 -18.03
CA HIS A 96 9.83 10.44 -17.96
C HIS A 96 9.92 11.91 -17.52
N LEU A 97 10.44 12.18 -16.33
CA LEU A 97 10.43 13.54 -15.76
C LEU A 97 11.36 14.50 -16.51
N ALA A 98 12.46 14.02 -17.08
CA ALA A 98 13.34 14.81 -17.94
C ALA A 98 12.60 15.49 -19.11
N HIS A 99 11.52 14.86 -19.60
CA HIS A 99 10.68 15.39 -20.68
C HIS A 99 9.47 16.20 -20.18
N HIS A 100 9.26 16.29 -18.86
CA HIS A 100 8.10 16.95 -18.24
C HIS A 100 8.56 17.88 -17.10
N PRO A 101 9.20 19.02 -17.40
CA PRO A 101 9.90 19.86 -16.42
C PRO A 101 8.99 20.39 -15.30
N ASP A 102 7.73 20.73 -15.60
CA ASP A 102 6.78 21.21 -14.60
C ASP A 102 6.47 20.12 -13.57
N LYS A 103 6.27 18.88 -14.04
CA LYS A 103 6.04 17.71 -13.18
C LYS A 103 7.29 17.34 -12.39
N ALA A 104 8.46 17.38 -13.03
CA ALA A 104 9.74 17.18 -12.36
C ALA A 104 9.93 18.19 -11.20
N SER A 105 9.57 19.45 -11.43
CA SER A 105 9.62 20.51 -10.42
C SER A 105 8.65 20.26 -9.26
N LEU A 106 7.40 19.86 -9.54
CA LEU A 106 6.43 19.47 -8.52
C LEU A 106 6.95 18.31 -7.66
N LEU A 107 7.41 17.21 -8.28
CA LEU A 107 7.94 16.06 -7.54
C LEU A 107 9.20 16.43 -6.74
N ARG A 108 10.08 17.25 -7.32
CA ARG A 108 11.26 17.75 -6.61
C ARG A 108 10.89 18.62 -5.41
N GLY A 109 9.78 19.35 -5.49
CA GLY A 109 9.23 20.16 -4.40
C GLY A 109 8.74 19.35 -3.19
N LEU A 110 8.33 18.09 -3.41
CA LEU A 110 7.98 17.15 -2.33
C LEU A 110 9.21 16.53 -1.65
N ALA A 111 10.31 16.39 -2.38
CA ALA A 111 11.54 15.81 -1.86
C ALA A 111 12.28 16.76 -0.93
N SER A 112 13.05 16.23 0.01
CA SER A 112 13.88 17.08 0.87
C SER A 112 14.90 17.87 0.04
N GLN A 113 15.30 19.05 0.54
CA GLN A 113 16.26 19.88 -0.18
C GLN A 113 17.66 19.26 -0.17
N ARG A 114 18.15 18.82 1.00
CA ARG A 114 19.54 18.36 1.17
C ARG A 114 19.73 16.85 1.00
N CYS A 115 18.79 16.02 1.47
CA CYS A 115 18.99 14.56 1.39
C CYS A 115 18.84 14.08 -0.04
N PHE A 116 17.85 14.61 -0.79
CA PHE A 116 17.66 14.24 -2.20
C PHE A 116 18.91 14.48 -3.06
N LEU A 117 19.67 15.55 -2.83
CA LEU A 117 20.89 15.83 -3.60
C LEU A 117 22.05 14.89 -3.27
N ARG A 118 22.01 14.20 -2.13
CA ARG A 118 23.05 13.26 -1.69
C ARG A 118 22.68 11.82 -2.04
N ASP A 119 21.44 11.46 -1.76
CA ASP A 119 20.86 10.15 -2.01
C ASP A 119 19.37 10.34 -2.33
N PRO A 120 19.01 10.50 -3.62
CA PRO A 120 17.63 10.72 -4.04
C PRO A 120 16.76 9.49 -3.81
N HIS A 121 17.34 8.28 -3.73
CA HIS A 121 16.60 7.04 -3.56
C HIS A 121 16.08 6.85 -2.14
N ALA A 122 16.82 7.35 -1.14
CA ALA A 122 16.41 7.26 0.26
C ALA A 122 15.04 7.92 0.56
N GLU A 123 14.63 8.90 -0.25
CA GLU A 123 13.32 9.57 -0.13
C GLU A 123 12.16 8.60 -0.29
N LEU A 124 12.33 7.54 -1.09
CA LEU A 124 11.33 6.48 -1.24
C LEU A 124 11.07 5.75 0.08
N GLY A 125 12.05 5.75 0.99
CA GLY A 125 11.98 5.09 2.29
C GLY A 125 11.38 5.94 3.39
N PHE A 126 11.82 7.20 3.53
CA PHE A 126 11.44 8.05 4.67
C PHE A 126 10.41 9.14 4.35
N ASN A 127 10.21 9.51 3.08
CA ASN A 127 9.30 10.58 2.68
C ASN A 127 8.07 9.98 2.00
N LEU A 128 7.03 9.71 2.79
CA LEU A 128 5.85 9.00 2.31
C LEU A 128 5.07 9.78 1.24
N ALA A 129 5.06 11.12 1.31
CA ALA A 129 4.43 11.95 0.27
C ALA A 129 5.18 11.82 -1.05
N TYR A 130 6.51 11.94 -1.03
CA TYR A 130 7.33 11.72 -2.22
C TYR A 130 7.19 10.29 -2.78
N ALA A 131 7.25 9.27 -1.92
CA ALA A 131 7.06 7.88 -2.33
C ALA A 131 5.68 7.63 -2.95
N THR A 132 4.63 8.28 -2.42
CA THR A 132 3.27 8.24 -2.97
C THR A 132 3.20 8.90 -4.35
N ALA A 133 3.85 10.05 -4.53
CA ALA A 133 3.93 10.73 -5.82
C ALA A 133 4.67 9.88 -6.87
N MET A 134 5.77 9.23 -6.50
CA MET A 134 6.49 8.31 -7.40
C MET A 134 5.66 7.07 -7.74
N ALA A 135 4.91 6.52 -6.77
CA ALA A 135 3.99 5.40 -7.03
C ALA A 135 2.86 5.79 -7.99
N TRP A 136 2.34 7.02 -7.88
CA TRP A 136 1.38 7.54 -8.86
C TRP A 136 2.00 7.67 -10.25
N LEU A 137 3.23 8.20 -10.33
CA LEU A 137 3.96 8.33 -11.59
C LEU A 137 4.17 6.98 -12.29
N VAL A 138 4.39 5.89 -11.54
CA VAL A 138 4.43 4.53 -12.10
C VAL A 138 3.15 4.22 -12.86
N TYR A 139 1.97 4.43 -12.26
CA TYR A 139 0.70 4.19 -12.93
C TYR A 139 0.49 5.08 -14.15
N GLU A 140 0.86 6.35 -14.03
CA GLU A 140 0.71 7.32 -15.12
C GLU A 140 1.55 6.93 -16.34
N THR A 141 2.80 6.47 -16.14
CA THR A 141 3.69 6.01 -17.23
C THR A 141 3.15 4.79 -17.97
N GLN A 142 2.34 3.96 -17.30
CA GLN A 142 1.69 2.81 -17.91
C GLN A 142 0.39 3.19 -18.66
N GLY A 143 0.05 4.48 -18.71
CA GLY A 143 -1.16 4.96 -19.37
C GLY A 143 -2.45 4.52 -18.68
N VAL A 144 -2.40 4.25 -17.37
CA VAL A 144 -3.57 3.84 -16.60
C VAL A 144 -4.63 4.93 -16.64
N ARG A 145 -5.82 4.58 -17.13
CA ARG A 145 -7.01 5.44 -17.09
C ARG A 145 -7.96 4.88 -16.05
N LEU A 146 -8.17 5.65 -14.99
CA LEU A 146 -9.16 5.31 -13.98
C LEU A 146 -10.53 5.77 -14.44
N GLY A 147 -11.52 4.91 -14.18
CA GLY A 147 -12.92 5.30 -14.32
C GLY A 147 -13.36 6.20 -13.17
N THR A 148 -14.66 6.36 -13.02
CA THR A 148 -15.27 6.92 -11.82
C THR A 148 -16.03 5.80 -11.11
N GLY A 149 -15.70 5.54 -9.85
CA GLY A 149 -16.36 4.52 -9.05
C GLY A 149 -15.92 3.09 -9.41
N ALA A 150 -14.65 2.90 -9.76
CA ALA A 150 -14.11 1.58 -10.06
C ALA A 150 -14.24 0.63 -8.85
N SER A 151 -14.65 -0.61 -9.13
CA SER A 151 -14.67 -1.64 -8.10
C SER A 151 -13.25 -1.95 -7.61
N ILE A 152 -13.12 -2.41 -6.36
CA ILE A 152 -11.82 -2.86 -5.82
C ILE A 152 -11.20 -3.98 -6.67
N GLY A 153 -12.02 -4.85 -7.27
CA GLY A 153 -11.55 -5.87 -8.22
C GLY A 153 -10.93 -5.27 -9.49
N THR A 154 -11.52 -4.19 -10.00
CA THR A 154 -10.97 -3.43 -11.14
C THR A 154 -9.62 -2.79 -10.78
N LEU A 155 -9.55 -2.11 -9.62
CA LEU A 155 -8.30 -1.50 -9.14
C LEU A 155 -7.21 -2.56 -8.89
N ALA A 156 -7.57 -3.72 -8.34
CA ALA A 156 -6.66 -4.84 -8.15
C ALA A 156 -6.10 -5.38 -9.47
N ARG A 157 -6.93 -5.40 -10.52
CA ARG A 157 -6.48 -5.80 -11.86
C ARG A 157 -5.53 -4.77 -12.47
N ILE A 158 -5.80 -3.48 -12.27
CA ILE A 158 -4.90 -2.40 -12.67
C ILE A 158 -3.55 -2.54 -11.97
N TRP A 159 -3.53 -2.72 -10.65
CA TRP A 159 -2.31 -2.96 -9.88
C TRP A 159 -1.51 -4.16 -10.44
N GLN A 160 -2.18 -5.29 -10.71
CA GLN A 160 -1.54 -6.48 -11.24
C GLN A 160 -0.94 -6.27 -12.65
N LEU A 161 -1.49 -5.38 -13.45
CA LEU A 161 -1.01 -5.14 -14.82
C LEU A 161 0.06 -4.05 -14.89
N ALA A 162 -0.05 -3.02 -14.05
CA ALA A 162 0.73 -1.79 -14.19
C ALA A 162 1.81 -1.61 -13.11
N TYR A 163 1.65 -2.20 -11.91
CA TYR A 163 2.57 -1.96 -10.81
C TYR A 163 3.62 -3.08 -10.68
N PRO A 164 4.91 -2.78 -10.48
CA PRO A 164 5.95 -3.80 -10.34
C PRO A 164 5.70 -4.74 -9.15
N HIS A 165 5.83 -6.05 -9.40
CA HIS A 165 5.83 -7.10 -8.37
C HIS A 165 6.39 -8.40 -8.97
N ARG A 166 6.53 -9.44 -8.14
CA ARG A 166 6.90 -10.80 -8.57
C ARG A 166 5.77 -11.78 -8.28
N SER A 167 5.05 -12.18 -9.32
CA SER A 167 3.95 -13.16 -9.24
C SER A 167 2.83 -12.81 -8.25
N GLY A 168 2.67 -11.53 -7.95
CA GLY A 168 1.51 -10.97 -7.28
C GLY A 168 0.25 -11.08 -8.15
N ARG A 169 -0.89 -11.24 -7.50
CA ARG A 169 -2.18 -11.43 -8.18
C ARG A 169 -3.19 -10.40 -7.68
N ALA A 170 -4.17 -10.05 -8.51
CA ALA A 170 -5.27 -9.19 -8.09
C ALA A 170 -5.95 -9.69 -6.79
N SER A 171 -5.99 -11.01 -6.56
CA SER A 171 -6.50 -11.59 -5.31
C SER A 171 -5.72 -11.14 -4.07
N ASP A 172 -4.42 -10.90 -4.20
CA ASP A 172 -3.57 -10.46 -3.07
C ASP A 172 -3.94 -9.03 -2.67
N PHE A 173 -4.17 -8.16 -3.66
CA PHE A 173 -4.65 -6.80 -3.45
C PHE A 173 -6.05 -6.79 -2.82
N VAL A 174 -7.00 -7.56 -3.37
CA VAL A 174 -8.37 -7.65 -2.82
C VAL A 174 -8.33 -8.16 -1.38
N LYS A 175 -7.52 -9.19 -1.09
CA LYS A 175 -7.37 -9.71 0.26
C LYS A 175 -6.83 -8.65 1.23
N ALA A 176 -5.78 -7.94 0.85
CA ALA A 176 -5.21 -6.87 1.66
C ALA A 176 -6.22 -5.73 1.91
N TRP A 177 -7.01 -5.39 0.89
CA TRP A 177 -8.07 -4.39 1.00
C TRP A 177 -9.15 -4.79 2.02
N MET A 178 -9.64 -6.02 1.95
CA MET A 178 -10.68 -6.54 2.85
C MET A 178 -10.19 -6.66 4.30
N GLN A 179 -8.92 -7.02 4.50
CA GLN A 179 -8.33 -7.06 5.83
C GLN A 179 -8.22 -5.67 6.46
N ALA A 180 -8.00 -4.64 5.64
CA ALA A 180 -7.92 -3.24 6.05
C ALA A 180 -9.28 -2.57 6.24
N HIS A 181 -10.36 -3.14 5.69
CA HIS A 181 -11.73 -2.65 5.82
C HIS A 181 -12.67 -3.80 6.22
N PRO A 182 -12.57 -4.32 7.46
CA PRO A 182 -13.55 -5.28 7.96
C PRO A 182 -14.95 -4.66 7.85
N MET A 183 -15.98 -5.45 7.56
CA MET A 183 -17.35 -5.03 7.18
C MET A 183 -18.14 -4.16 8.22
N GLY A 184 -17.48 -3.51 9.18
CA GLY A 184 -18.07 -2.57 10.14
C GLY A 184 -18.12 -1.09 9.71
N ASP A 185 -17.31 -0.66 8.73
CA ASP A 185 -17.19 0.77 8.36
C ASP A 185 -18.00 1.19 7.11
N VAL A 186 -18.88 0.32 6.60
CA VAL A 186 -19.67 0.60 5.38
C VAL A 186 -21.00 1.33 5.68
N ILE A 187 -21.30 1.63 6.95
CA ILE A 187 -22.52 2.38 7.32
C ILE A 187 -22.13 3.77 7.83
N SER A 188 -21.72 4.65 6.92
CA SER A 188 -21.96 6.11 6.95
C SER A 188 -21.25 6.74 5.76
N ALA A 189 -21.94 6.72 4.62
CA ALA A 189 -21.74 7.69 3.55
C ALA A 189 -22.68 8.88 3.81
#